data_AF-A0A957C6C6-F1
#
_entry.id   AF-A0A957C6C6-F1
#
_cell.length_a   1.000
_cell.length_b   1.000
_cell.length_c   1.000
_cell.angle_alpha   90.00
_cell.angle_beta   90.00
_cell.angle_gamma   90.00
#
_symmetry.space_group_name_H-M   'P 1'
#
loop_
_entity.id
_entity.type
_entity.pdbx_description
1 polymer ?
#
loop_
_entity_poly.entity_id
_entity_poly.type
_entity_poly.pdbx_seq_one_letter_code
_entity_poly.pdbx_strand_id
1 'polypeptide(L)'
;MSETQKQFQIHLPGLLKVLAESLYSSKKVGIRELIQNAHDSCVRRSVEDKSHPFRPRIDISFDLTQRSITIQDNGSGLTEEEVTEYLSTIGRSYTRQLGENLA
;
A
#
# COMPACT_ATOMS: atom_id res chain seq x y z
N MET A 1 -44.21 18.40 -9.29
CA MET A 1 -43.51 17.20 -9.77
C MET A 1 -42.14 17.20 -9.11
N SER A 2 -41.88 16.28 -8.17
CA SER A 2 -40.62 16.24 -7.42
C SER A 2 -39.56 15.54 -8.26
N GLU A 3 -38.51 16.26 -8.63
CA GLU A 3 -37.32 15.69 -9.25
C GLU A 3 -36.65 14.74 -8.25
N THR A 4 -36.75 13.44 -8.52
CA THR A 4 -35.99 12.43 -7.77
C THR A 4 -34.54 12.52 -8.22
N GLN A 5 -33.71 13.23 -7.44
CA GLN A 5 -32.26 13.17 -7.60
C GLN A 5 -31.84 11.71 -7.44
N LYS A 6 -31.47 11.05 -8.55
CA LYS A 6 -30.83 9.74 -8.51
C LYS A 6 -29.50 9.89 -7.79
N GLN A 7 -29.47 9.51 -6.53
CA GLN A 7 -28.24 9.45 -5.76
C GLN A 7 -27.34 8.41 -6.41
N PHE A 8 -26.16 8.85 -6.86
CA PHE A 8 -25.19 7.99 -7.54
C PHE A 8 -24.70 6.95 -6.52
N GLN A 9 -25.16 5.70 -6.65
CA GLN A 9 -24.72 4.61 -5.78
C GLN A 9 -23.44 4.01 -6.36
N ILE A 10 -22.35 4.09 -5.60
CA ILE A 10 -21.05 3.54 -5.99
C ILE A 10 -20.88 2.17 -5.35
N HIS A 11 -20.75 1.13 -6.17
CA HIS A 11 -20.34 -0.20 -5.70
C HIS A 11 -18.82 -0.21 -5.49
N LEU A 12 -18.38 -0.02 -4.25
CA LEU A 12 -16.97 0.05 -3.89
C LEU A 12 -16.14 -1.18 -4.34
N PRO A 13 -16.62 -2.44 -4.21
CA PRO A 13 -15.89 -3.59 -4.72
C PRO A 13 -15.74 -3.58 -6.25
N GLY A 14 -16.76 -3.10 -6.96
CA GLY A 14 -16.74 -2.98 -8.42
C GLY A 14 -15.77 -1.89 -8.88
N LEU A 15 -15.75 -0.75 -8.18
CA LEU A 15 -14.79 0.32 -8.44
C LEU A 15 -13.35 -0.14 -8.18
N LEU A 16 -13.09 -0.85 -7.06
CA LEU A 16 -11.76 -1.38 -6.75
C LEU A 16 -11.28 -2.36 -7.82
N LYS A 17 -12.17 -3.22 -8.32
CA LYS A 17 -11.87 -4.14 -9.42
C LYS A 17 -11.49 -3.39 -10.70
N VAL A 18 -12.27 -2.39 -11.10
CA VAL A 18 -11.99 -1.59 -12.31
C VAL A 18 -10.68 -0.82 -12.17
N LEU A 19 -10.42 -0.22 -11.00
CA LEU A 19 -9.16 0.47 -10.73
C LEU A 19 -7.97 -0.50 -10.75
N ALA A 20 -8.13 -1.69 -10.18
CA ALA A 20 -7.10 -2.72 -10.21
C ALA A 20 -6.79 -3.17 -11.64
N GLU A 21 -7.81 -3.41 -12.46
CA GLU A 21 -7.66 -3.82 -13.87
C GLU A 21 -7.09 -2.68 -14.74
N SER A 22 -7.41 -1.41 -14.44
CA SER A 22 -7.00 -0.25 -15.24
C SER A 22 -5.61 0.28 -14.89
N LEU A 23 -5.24 0.28 -13.59
CA LEU A 23 -3.97 0.82 -13.10
C LEU A 23 -2.85 -0.22 -13.15
N TYR A 24 -3.17 -1.50 -12.94
CA TYR A 24 -2.22 -2.60 -12.98
C TYR A 24 -2.39 -3.41 -14.26
N SER A 25 -2.07 -2.79 -15.40
CA SER A 25 -2.07 -3.45 -16.72
C SER A 25 -1.13 -4.66 -16.79
N SER A 26 -0.23 -4.85 -15.81
CA SER A 26 0.66 -5.99 -15.69
C SER A 26 0.88 -6.40 -14.24
N LYS A 27 0.80 -7.70 -13.96
CA LYS A 27 1.13 -8.30 -12.64
C LYS A 27 2.52 -7.93 -12.13
N LYS A 28 3.44 -7.58 -13.03
CA LYS A 28 4.80 -7.13 -12.70
C LYS A 28 4.81 -5.78 -11.97
N VAL A 29 3.84 -4.91 -12.26
CA VAL A 29 3.70 -3.62 -11.60
C VAL A 29 3.35 -3.83 -10.12
N GLY A 30 2.41 -4.72 -9.81
CA GLY A 30 2.04 -5.02 -8.43
C GLY A 30 3.22 -5.51 -7.59
N ILE A 31 4.07 -6.39 -8.14
CA ILE A 31 5.28 -6.85 -7.43
C ILE A 31 6.26 -5.70 -7.22
N ARG A 32 6.45 -4.83 -8.21
CA ARG A 32 7.32 -3.66 -8.06
C ARG A 32 6.85 -2.75 -6.92
N GLU A 33 5.55 -2.46 -6.85
CA GLU A 33 5.00 -1.61 -5.77
C GLU A 33 5.15 -2.26 -4.39
N LEU A 34 4.97 -3.58 -4.28
CA LEU A 34 5.18 -4.29 -3.00
C LEU A 34 6.65 -4.24 -2.55
N ILE A 35 7.60 -4.39 -3.48
CA ILE A 35 9.04 -4.24 -3.18
C ILE A 35 9.36 -2.79 -2.78
N GLN A 36 8.75 -1.81 -3.44
CA GLN A 36 8.91 -0.40 -3.08
C GLN A 36 8.40 -0.13 -1.66
N ASN A 37 7.23 -0.65 -1.29
CA ASN A 37 6.69 -0.52 0.07
C ASN A 37 7.63 -1.15 1.12
N ALA A 38 8.17 -2.33 0.84
CA ALA A 38 9.13 -3.02 1.71
C ALA A 38 10.43 -2.20 1.89
N HIS A 39 10.93 -1.59 0.81
CA HIS A 39 12.07 -0.68 0.85
C HIS A 39 11.78 0.55 1.72
N ASP A 40 10.63 1.20 1.52
CA ASP A 40 10.26 2.42 2.23
C ASP A 40 10.10 2.14 3.74
N SER A 41 9.56 0.98 4.11
CA SER A 41 9.51 0.48 5.50
C SER A 41 10.91 0.36 6.13
N CYS A 42 11.89 -0.18 5.38
CA CYS A 42 13.29 -0.28 5.83
C CYS A 42 13.95 1.09 5.99
N VAL A 43 13.71 2.02 5.06
CA VAL A 43 14.21 3.39 5.14
C VAL A 43 13.63 4.10 6.36
N ARG A 44 12.31 4.01 6.59
CA ARG A 44 11.65 4.58 7.76
C ARG A 44 12.31 4.11 9.07
N ARG A 45 12.50 2.80 9.22
CA ARG A 45 13.16 2.25 10.43
C ARG A 45 14.57 2.78 10.61
N SER A 46 15.33 2.90 9.52
CA SER A 46 16.71 3.42 9.57
C SER A 46 16.78 4.87 10.05
N VAL A 47 15.71 5.65 9.86
CA VAL A 47 15.61 7.04 10.34
C VAL A 47 15.13 7.10 11.78
N GLU A 48 14.13 6.27 12.14
CA GLU A 48 13.48 6.24 13.45
C GLU A 48 14.33 5.59 14.55
N ASP A 49 15.03 4.50 14.23
CA ASP A 49 15.82 3.74 15.18
C ASP A 49 17.32 3.81 14.82
N LYS A 50 18.02 4.72 15.49
CA LYS A 50 19.48 4.88 15.39
C LYS A 50 20.24 4.20 16.52
N SER A 51 19.53 3.48 17.40
CA SER A 51 20.09 2.98 18.66
C SER A 51 20.96 1.73 18.47
N HIS A 52 20.75 0.99 17.38
CA HIS A 52 21.45 -0.25 17.07
C HIS A 52 21.84 -0.29 15.59
N PRO A 53 22.89 -1.06 15.21
CA PRO A 53 23.22 -1.29 13.81
C PRO A 53 22.09 -2.08 13.14
N PHE A 54 21.16 -1.36 12.52
CA PHE A 54 20.09 -1.93 11.70
C PHE A 54 20.64 -2.35 10.34
N ARG A 55 20.32 -3.58 9.92
CA ARG A 55 20.63 -4.11 8.59
C ARG A 55 19.31 -4.32 7.84
N PRO A 56 18.93 -3.42 6.91
CA PRO A 56 17.70 -3.57 6.15
C PRO A 56 17.77 -4.82 5.27
N ARG A 57 16.69 -5.58 5.24
CA ARG A 57 16.57 -6.84 4.51
C ARG A 57 15.15 -7.00 3.98
N ILE A 58 15.06 -7.43 2.73
CA ILE A 58 13.81 -7.83 2.08
C ILE A 58 14.01 -9.24 1.53
N ASP A 59 13.17 -10.16 1.95
CA ASP A 59 13.14 -11.54 1.47
C ASP A 59 11.95 -11.76 0.54
N ILE A 60 12.20 -12.47 -0.55
CA ILE A 60 11.16 -12.87 -1.50
C ILE A 60 11.16 -14.39 -1.59
N SER A 61 10.05 -15.01 -1.23
CA SER A 61 9.87 -16.46 -1.30
C SER A 61 8.66 -16.83 -2.15
N PHE A 62 8.72 -18.03 -2.72
CA PHE A 62 7.71 -18.55 -3.64
C PHE A 62 7.22 -19.89 -3.11
N ASP A 63 5.91 -20.02 -2.91
CA ASP A 63 5.26 -21.30 -2.63
C ASP A 63 4.49 -21.73 -3.87
N LEU A 64 5.03 -22.72 -4.57
CA LEU A 64 4.42 -23.26 -5.80
C LEU A 64 3.18 -24.12 -5.51
N THR A 65 3.08 -24.68 -4.31
CA THR A 65 1.94 -25.50 -3.87
C THR A 65 0.74 -24.60 -3.60
N GLN A 66 0.96 -23.52 -2.85
CA GLN A 66 -0.07 -22.52 -2.52
C GLN A 66 -0.25 -21.46 -3.63
N ARG A 67 0.60 -21.48 -4.66
CA ARG A 67 0.66 -20.48 -5.74
C ARG A 67 0.77 -19.05 -5.20
N SER A 68 1.59 -18.87 -4.18
CA SER A 68 1.77 -17.59 -3.50
C SER A 68 3.21 -17.08 -3.61
N ILE A 69 3.34 -15.76 -3.50
CA ILE A 69 4.61 -15.05 -3.40
C ILE A 69 4.55 -14.27 -2.10
N THR A 70 5.59 -14.38 -1.28
CA THR A 70 5.73 -13.63 -0.03
C THR A 70 6.88 -12.65 -0.17
N ILE A 71 6.62 -11.39 0.16
CA ILE A 71 7.62 -10.33 0.27
C ILE A 71 7.65 -9.92 1.75
N GLN A 72 8.78 -10.11 2.41
CA GLN A 72 8.94 -9.87 3.83
C GLN A 72 10.10 -8.91 4.07
N ASP A 73 9.84 -7.76 4.69
CA ASP A 73 10.87 -6.85 5.16
C ASP A 73 11.09 -6.95 6.68
N ASN A 74 12.21 -6.42 7.14
CA ASN A 74 12.47 -6.18 8.56
C ASN A 74 12.45 -4.68 8.89
N GLY A 75 11.69 -3.88 8.15
CA GLY A 75 11.56 -2.44 8.33
C GLY A 75 10.70 -2.07 9.54
N SER A 76 10.13 -0.87 9.50
CA SER A 76 9.38 -0.31 10.63
C SER A 76 8.00 -0.95 10.77
N GLY A 77 7.46 -1.49 9.67
CA GLY A 77 6.09 -2.00 9.64
C GLY A 77 5.07 -0.89 9.88
N LEU A 78 3.84 -1.30 10.19
CA LEU A 78 2.72 -0.40 10.48
C LEU A 78 2.15 -0.71 11.87
N THR A 79 1.75 0.31 12.61
CA THR A 79 0.91 0.15 13.80
C THR A 79 -0.54 -0.16 13.42
N GLU A 80 -1.35 -0.59 14.40
CA GLU A 80 -2.78 -0.87 14.17
C GLU A 80 -3.54 0.38 13.68
N GLU A 81 -3.17 1.55 14.18
CA GLU A 81 -3.72 2.83 13.76
C GLU A 81 -3.33 3.17 12.32
N GLU A 82 -2.05 3.00 11.96
CA GLU A 82 -1.55 3.23 10.60
C GLU A 82 -2.19 2.26 9.59
N VAL A 83 -2.37 0.98 9.97
CA VAL A 83 -3.11 -0.01 9.18
C VAL A 83 -4.54 0.45 8.95
N THR A 84 -5.21 0.91 10.00
CA THR A 84 -6.59 1.40 9.89
C THR A 84 -6.67 2.62 8.99
N GLU A 85 -5.77 3.60 9.14
CA GLU A 85 -5.76 4.81 8.32
C GLU A 85 -5.50 4.51 6.84
N TYR A 86 -4.46 3.72 6.53
CA TYR A 86 -4.02 3.51 5.16
C TYR A 86 -4.81 2.45 4.40
N LEU A 87 -5.33 1.41 5.07
CA LEU A 87 -6.09 0.35 4.40
C LEU A 87 -7.60 0.58 4.41
N SER A 88 -8.14 1.32 5.40
CA SER A 88 -9.58 1.62 5.44
C SER A 88 -9.96 2.81 4.55
N THR A 89 -8.97 3.61 4.12
CA THR A 89 -9.18 4.78 3.28
C THR A 89 -8.54 4.57 1.91
N ILE A 90 -9.32 4.08 0.94
CA ILE A 90 -8.87 4.02 -0.47
C ILE A 90 -8.58 5.45 -0.95
N GLY A 91 -7.31 5.82 -1.08
CA GLY A 91 -6.89 7.09 -1.69
C GLY A 91 -5.88 7.95 -0.93
N ARG A 92 -5.44 7.58 0.28
CA ARG A 92 -4.33 8.27 0.97
C ARG A 92 -2.99 7.56 0.73
N SER A 93 -2.18 8.09 -0.18
CA SER A 93 -0.77 7.73 -0.30
C SER A 93 0.03 8.65 0.64
N TYR A 94 0.87 8.05 1.49
CA TYR A 94 1.79 8.75 2.39
C TYR A 94 2.67 9.78 1.65
N THR A 95 3.05 9.46 0.41
CA THR A 95 3.82 10.34 -0.49
C THR A 95 3.07 11.63 -0.87
N ARG A 96 1.72 11.62 -0.85
CA ARG A 96 0.91 12.82 -1.15
C ARG A 96 0.82 13.77 0.04
N GLN A 97 0.78 13.25 1.27
CA GLN A 97 0.80 14.07 2.48
C GLN A 97 2.13 14.82 2.67
N LEU A 98 3.24 14.27 2.18
CA LEU A 98 4.54 14.97 2.24
C LEU A 98 4.57 16.20 1.34
N GLY A 99 3.83 16.18 0.21
CA GLY A 99 3.74 17.33 -0.71
C GLY A 99 2.81 18.45 -0.24
N GLU A 100 1.79 18.14 0.56
CA GLU A 100 0.85 19.14 1.09
C GLU A 100 1.41 19.90 2.31
N ASN A 101 2.31 19.29 3.09
CA ASN A 101 2.95 19.97 4.23
C ASN A 101 4.16 20.84 3.84
N LEU A 102 4.51 20.88 2.56
CA LEU A 102 5.58 21.70 1.99
C LEU A 102 5.03 22.83 1.09
N ALA A 103 3.71 23.05 1.09
CA ALA A 103 3.02 24.12 0.38
C ALA A 103 2.51 25.21 1.34
#